data_AF-A0A966QLU0-F1
#
_entry.id   AF-A0A966QLU0-F1
#
_cell.length_a   1.000
_cell.length_b   1.000
_cell.length_c   1.000
_cell.angle_alpha   90.00
_cell.angle_beta   90.00
_cell.angle_gamma   90.00
#
_symmetry.space_group_name_H-M   'P 1'
#
loop_
_entity.id
_entity.type
_entity.pdbx_description
1 polymer ?
#
loop_
_entity_poly.entity_id
_entity_poly.type
_entity_poly.pdbx_seq_one_letter_code
_entity_poly.pdbx_strand_id
1 'polypeptide(L)'
;MRDILISSAVCVICLMVALVSQLVAPTTVAAAQPPATVVATAANTAVTPAPKPAGRFELDPDDTNPTLFAMAPDQTDSNAVAQAGALGGELSAPKERQTPSGLRITDLVIGSGTEAVAGKTVVVNYRGTLENGKEFDSSYGRGPFSFPLGAGRVIKGWDEGVAGMKVGGKRKLV
;
A
#
# COMPACT_ATOMS: atom_id res chain seq x y z
N MET A 1 -36.17 36.92 -1.97
CA MET A 1 -36.47 36.65 -3.39
C MET A 1 -35.23 36.30 -4.22
N ARG A 2 -34.01 36.75 -3.86
CA ARG A 2 -32.77 36.47 -4.62
C ARG A 2 -32.24 35.04 -4.43
N ASP A 3 -32.45 34.42 -3.28
CA ASP A 3 -31.96 33.05 -2.97
C ASP A 3 -32.71 31.94 -3.72
N ILE A 4 -33.98 32.18 -4.07
CA ILE A 4 -34.81 31.26 -4.87
C ILE A 4 -34.37 31.23 -6.34
N LEU A 5 -33.88 32.36 -6.88
CA LEU A 5 -33.34 32.42 -8.24
C LEU A 5 -31.98 31.74 -8.37
N ILE A 6 -31.14 31.78 -7.32
CA ILE A 6 -29.82 31.12 -7.34
C ILE A 6 -29.99 29.60 -7.30
N SER A 7 -30.93 29.09 -6.50
CA SER A 7 -31.22 27.66 -6.40
C SER A 7 -31.81 27.08 -7.70
N SER A 8 -32.74 27.79 -8.36
CA SER A 8 -33.30 27.32 -9.62
C SER A 8 -32.29 27.33 -10.77
N ALA A 9 -31.41 28.35 -10.84
CA ALA A 9 -30.35 28.41 -11.83
C ALA A 9 -29.34 27.28 -11.67
N VAL A 10 -28.89 26.98 -10.43
CA VAL A 10 -27.98 25.87 -10.14
C VAL A 10 -28.62 24.52 -10.46
N CYS A 11 -29.91 24.36 -10.15
CA CYS A 11 -30.64 23.12 -10.43
C CYS A 11 -30.79 22.85 -11.93
N VAL A 12 -31.12 23.88 -12.73
CA VAL A 12 -31.24 23.76 -14.20
C VAL A 12 -29.88 23.49 -14.84
N ILE A 13 -28.80 24.12 -14.36
CA ILE A 13 -27.44 23.84 -14.85
C ILE A 13 -27.03 22.41 -14.52
N CYS A 14 -27.34 21.92 -13.32
CA CYS A 14 -27.00 20.56 -12.90
C CYS A 14 -27.75 19.50 -13.74
N LEU A 15 -29.03 19.73 -14.03
CA LEU A 15 -29.82 18.85 -14.91
C LEU A 15 -29.31 18.85 -16.35
N MET A 16 -28.87 19.99 -16.88
CA MET A 16 -28.28 20.08 -18.22
C MET A 16 -26.93 19.36 -18.31
N VAL A 17 -26.07 19.49 -17.29
CA VAL A 17 -24.78 18.76 -17.23
C VAL A 17 -25.01 17.24 -17.12
N ALA A 18 -26.03 16.81 -16.38
CA ALA A 18 -26.41 15.40 -16.28
C ALA A 18 -26.92 14.84 -17.61
N LEU A 19 -27.73 15.61 -18.35
CA LEU A 19 -28.25 15.21 -19.67
C LEU A 19 -27.12 15.11 -20.72
N VAL A 20 -26.17 16.03 -20.71
CA VAL A 20 -25.01 16.01 -21.62
C VAL A 20 -24.09 14.81 -21.35
N SER A 21 -23.95 14.37 -20.09
CA SER A 21 -23.19 13.15 -19.76
C SER A 21 -23.84 11.86 -20.28
N GLN A 22 -25.15 11.83 -20.48
CA GLN A 22 -25.84 10.65 -21.02
C GLN A 22 -25.71 10.52 -22.55
N LEU A 23 -25.30 11.58 -23.25
CA LEU A 23 -25.13 11.56 -24.71
C LEU A 23 -23.74 11.08 -25.17
N VAL A 24 -22.75 10.98 -24.28
CA VAL A 24 -21.34 10.70 -24.63
C VAL A 24 -20.92 9.23 -24.40
N ALA A 25 -21.77 8.40 -23.79
CA ALA A 25 -21.39 7.01 -23.50
C ALA A 25 -22.46 5.96 -23.89
N PRO A 26 -22.55 5.56 -25.17
CA PRO A 26 -23.06 4.24 -25.51
C PRO A 26 -21.95 3.23 -25.26
N THR A 27 -21.75 2.78 -24.02
CA THR A 27 -20.85 1.65 -23.74
C THR A 27 -21.59 0.35 -24.02
N THR A 28 -21.36 -0.18 -25.21
CA THR A 28 -21.69 -1.55 -25.58
C THR A 28 -20.89 -2.50 -24.69
N VAL A 29 -21.57 -3.33 -23.91
CA VAL A 29 -20.96 -4.42 -23.14
C VAL A 29 -20.66 -5.56 -24.11
N ALA A 30 -19.43 -5.61 -24.63
CA ALA A 30 -18.91 -6.78 -25.31
C ALA A 30 -18.31 -7.73 -24.27
N ALA A 31 -19.04 -8.81 -24.01
CA ALA A 31 -18.53 -9.97 -23.29
C ALA A 31 -17.51 -10.73 -24.16
N ALA A 32 -16.32 -11.02 -23.62
CA ALA A 32 -15.40 -12.00 -24.20
C ALA A 32 -14.57 -12.69 -23.12
N GLN A 33 -14.55 -14.01 -23.22
CA GLN A 33 -14.10 -15.04 -22.28
C GLN A 33 -12.56 -15.21 -22.19
N PRO A 34 -12.06 -15.94 -21.16
CA PRO A 34 -10.64 -16.25 -20.97
C PRO A 34 -10.18 -17.51 -21.75
N PRO A 35 -8.87 -17.67 -22.01
CA PRO A 35 -8.24 -18.98 -22.16
C PRO A 35 -7.20 -19.21 -21.04
N ALA A 36 -7.34 -20.26 -20.22
CA ALA A 36 -6.88 -21.64 -20.48
C ALA A 36 -5.33 -21.82 -20.40
N THR A 37 -4.92 -22.38 -19.25
CA THR A 37 -3.91 -23.42 -19.01
C THR A 37 -2.81 -23.67 -20.05
N VAL A 38 -1.55 -23.56 -19.65
CA VAL A 38 -0.45 -24.40 -20.16
C VAL A 38 0.46 -24.87 -19.02
N VAL A 39 0.79 -26.16 -19.11
CA VAL A 39 1.54 -27.04 -18.21
C VAL A 39 2.91 -27.34 -18.84
N ALA A 40 3.85 -27.82 -18.02
CA ALA A 40 5.09 -28.57 -18.33
C ALA A 40 6.33 -27.72 -18.67
N THR A 41 7.53 -27.89 -18.10
CA THR A 41 8.37 -29.00 -17.57
C THR A 41 9.61 -29.18 -18.46
N ALA A 42 10.76 -29.44 -17.81
CA ALA A 42 12.07 -29.90 -18.34
C ALA A 42 12.98 -28.85 -18.98
N ALA A 43 14.31 -28.90 -18.89
CA ALA A 43 15.31 -29.64 -18.09
C ALA A 43 16.66 -28.92 -18.39
N ASN A 44 17.67 -28.93 -17.50
CA ASN A 44 18.91 -29.74 -17.58
C ASN A 44 20.05 -28.82 -17.05
N THR A 45 21.13 -29.19 -16.35
CA THR A 45 21.87 -30.45 -16.17
C THR A 45 22.76 -30.31 -14.92
N ALA A 46 22.89 -31.43 -14.20
CA ALA A 46 23.99 -31.94 -13.36
C ALA A 46 25.10 -31.00 -12.84
N VAL A 47 25.47 -31.15 -11.56
CA VAL A 47 26.66 -31.91 -11.13
C VAL A 47 26.63 -32.06 -9.61
N THR A 48 26.67 -33.31 -9.15
CA THR A 48 27.19 -33.74 -7.84
C THR A 48 28.51 -34.46 -8.15
N PRO A 49 29.57 -34.38 -7.32
CA PRO A 49 29.61 -35.23 -6.13
C PRO A 49 30.30 -34.58 -4.90
N ALA A 50 29.74 -34.79 -3.71
CA ALA A 50 30.50 -34.87 -2.45
C ALA A 50 31.32 -36.20 -2.43
N PRO A 51 32.35 -36.47 -1.58
CA PRO A 51 32.46 -36.01 -0.18
C PRO A 51 33.90 -35.86 0.44
N LYS A 52 33.92 -35.43 1.73
CA LYS A 52 34.79 -35.90 2.86
C LYS A 52 35.90 -34.91 3.39
N PRO A 53 36.20 -34.84 4.73
CA PRO A 53 36.08 -33.59 5.50
C PRO A 53 37.32 -33.32 6.41
N ALA A 54 37.11 -32.50 7.46
CA ALA A 54 37.78 -32.51 8.77
C ALA A 54 39.01 -31.60 9.00
N GLY A 55 38.96 -30.94 10.16
CA GLY A 55 40.05 -30.17 10.79
C GLY A 55 40.12 -28.74 10.24
N ARG A 56 40.31 -27.70 11.03
CA ARG A 56 40.81 -27.60 12.40
C ARG A 56 40.59 -26.13 12.79
N PHE A 57 40.12 -25.91 14.00
CA PHE A 57 40.08 -24.60 14.64
C PHE A 57 41.55 -24.18 14.85
N GLU A 58 42.14 -23.46 13.90
CA GLU A 58 43.51 -22.93 14.02
C GLU A 58 43.41 -21.45 14.37
N LEU A 59 43.36 -21.19 15.69
CA LEU A 59 43.79 -19.91 16.25
C LEU A 59 45.30 -19.85 16.01
N ASP A 60 45.73 -18.95 15.13
CA ASP A 60 47.16 -18.68 14.89
C ASP A 60 47.73 -17.92 16.10
N PRO A 61 48.65 -18.51 16.89
CA PRO A 61 49.11 -17.93 18.16
C PRO A 61 50.20 -16.85 18.02
N ASP A 62 50.59 -16.46 16.81
CA ASP A 62 51.66 -15.48 16.56
C ASP A 62 51.18 -14.11 16.02
N ASP A 63 49.88 -13.81 16.08
CA ASP A 63 49.38 -12.47 15.70
C ASP A 63 49.60 -11.44 16.84
N THR A 64 50.80 -10.87 16.87
CA THR A 64 51.20 -9.83 17.83
C THR A 64 50.74 -8.43 17.40
N ASN A 65 49.75 -7.90 18.13
CA ASN A 65 49.47 -6.45 18.29
C ASN A 65 48.63 -5.77 17.16
N PRO A 66 47.84 -4.72 17.48
CA PRO A 66 46.40 -4.87 17.72
C PRO A 66 45.58 -3.69 17.15
N THR A 67 44.40 -3.94 16.59
CA THR A 67 43.41 -2.86 16.42
C THR A 67 42.06 -3.33 16.93
N LEU A 68 42.02 -3.57 18.24
CA LEU A 68 40.79 -3.69 19.03
C LEU A 68 39.98 -2.36 19.09
N PHE A 69 40.39 -1.32 18.36
CA PHE A 69 39.68 -0.05 18.23
C PHE A 69 39.89 0.52 16.82
N ALA A 70 39.18 -0.02 15.83
CA ALA A 70 38.97 0.65 14.56
C ALA A 70 37.47 0.67 14.26
N MET A 71 36.94 1.90 14.31
CA MET A 71 35.65 2.36 13.81
C MET A 71 35.01 1.41 12.79
N ALA A 72 33.92 0.75 13.19
CA ALA A 72 32.98 0.19 12.23
C ALA A 72 32.26 1.37 11.54
N PRO A 73 32.35 1.54 10.21
CA PRO A 73 31.37 2.35 9.51
C PRO A 73 30.01 1.66 9.64
N ASP A 74 29.00 2.47 9.93
CA ASP A 74 27.58 2.17 9.97
C ASP A 74 27.13 1.52 8.64
N GLN A 75 27.29 0.19 8.54
CA GLN A 75 26.54 -0.61 7.59
C GLN A 75 25.18 -0.90 8.22
N THR A 76 24.28 0.06 8.01
CA THR A 76 22.84 -0.13 8.10
C THR A 76 22.38 -1.08 6.98
N ASP A 77 22.87 -2.32 7.00
CA ASP A 77 22.43 -3.36 6.08
C ASP A 77 21.03 -3.82 6.51
N SER A 78 20.09 -3.38 5.70
CA SER A 78 18.64 -3.50 5.84
C SER A 78 18.15 -4.92 5.56
N ASN A 79 18.77 -5.96 6.13
CA ASN A 79 18.36 -7.35 5.88
C ASN A 79 18.74 -8.35 6.99
N ALA A 80 18.53 -7.98 8.25
CA ALA A 80 18.73 -8.88 9.38
C ALA A 80 17.57 -8.79 10.38
N VAL A 81 16.38 -9.27 10.00
CA VAL A 81 15.37 -9.83 10.92
C VAL A 81 14.42 -10.75 10.15
N ALA A 82 15.00 -11.76 9.52
CA ALA A 82 14.27 -12.96 9.10
C ALA A 82 14.69 -14.09 10.04
N GLN A 83 14.13 -14.12 11.26
CA GLN A 83 14.05 -15.30 12.13
C GLN A 83 13.31 -14.94 13.43
N ALA A 84 11.99 -15.13 13.42
CA ALA A 84 11.19 -15.31 14.64
C ALA A 84 9.91 -16.12 14.31
N GLY A 85 10.04 -17.17 13.50
CA GLY A 85 8.94 -18.07 13.16
C GLY A 85 8.90 -19.28 14.10
N ALA A 86 8.61 -19.07 15.38
CA ALA A 86 8.26 -20.16 16.29
C ALA A 86 7.45 -19.63 17.47
N LEU A 87 6.17 -20.05 17.54
CA LEU A 87 5.22 -19.93 18.66
C LEU A 87 4.35 -18.65 18.69
N GLY A 88 3.19 -18.74 18.03
CA GLY A 88 2.04 -17.85 18.25
C GLY A 88 1.91 -16.74 17.22
N GLY A 89 0.72 -16.63 16.62
CA GLY A 89 0.44 -15.80 15.45
C GLY A 89 1.06 -14.41 15.49
N GLU A 90 1.68 -14.04 14.38
CA GLU A 90 2.39 -12.79 14.17
C GLU A 90 1.40 -11.62 14.27
N LEU A 91 1.24 -11.06 15.47
CA LEU A 91 0.69 -9.73 15.65
C LEU A 91 1.69 -8.78 15.01
N SER A 92 1.51 -8.55 13.71
CA SER A 92 2.22 -7.51 12.96
C SER A 92 2.01 -6.20 13.71
N ALA A 93 3.06 -5.75 14.40
CA ALA A 93 3.08 -4.45 15.03
C ALA A 93 2.70 -3.40 13.98
N PRO A 94 1.85 -2.41 14.31
CA PRO A 94 1.46 -1.41 13.34
C PRO A 94 2.70 -0.69 12.82
N LYS A 95 2.95 -0.81 11.52
CA LYS A 95 4.11 -0.15 10.91
C LYS A 95 3.78 1.33 10.78
N GLU A 96 4.38 2.14 11.65
CA GLU A 96 4.25 3.60 11.58
C GLU A 96 5.35 4.20 10.71
N ARG A 97 4.98 5.16 9.86
CA ARG A 97 5.88 5.94 9.02
C ARG A 97 5.40 7.38 8.97
N GLN A 98 6.33 8.33 8.99
CA GLN A 98 6.05 9.73 8.74
C GLN A 98 6.57 10.15 7.35
N THR A 99 5.79 10.93 6.62
CA THR A 99 6.22 11.53 5.35
C THR A 99 6.87 12.91 5.59
N PRO A 100 7.59 13.46 4.59
CA PRO A 100 8.14 14.82 4.70
C PRO A 100 7.09 15.93 4.88
N SER A 101 5.83 15.66 4.53
CA SER A 101 4.69 16.58 4.74
C SER A 101 4.18 16.58 6.19
N GLY A 102 4.71 15.72 7.05
CA GLY A 102 4.30 15.56 8.44
C GLY A 102 3.18 14.55 8.67
N LEU A 103 2.61 13.97 7.60
CA LEU A 103 1.57 12.94 7.67
C LEU A 103 2.10 11.69 8.38
N ARG A 104 1.43 11.27 9.45
CA ARG A 104 1.70 10.00 10.12
C ARG A 104 0.80 8.93 9.56
N ILE A 105 1.43 7.87 9.08
CA ILE A 105 0.80 6.70 8.49
C ILE A 105 1.02 5.52 9.42
N THR A 106 -0.06 4.94 9.95
CA THR A 106 0.00 3.72 10.74
C THR A 106 -0.73 2.60 10.00
N ASP A 107 -0.02 1.57 9.58
CA ASP A 107 -0.61 0.37 8.99
C ASP A 107 -1.19 -0.54 10.09
N LEU A 108 -2.52 -0.66 10.15
CA LEU A 108 -3.21 -1.53 11.12
C LEU A 108 -3.36 -2.95 10.56
N VAL A 109 -3.67 -3.06 9.28
CA VAL A 109 -3.83 -4.34 8.56
C VAL A 109 -3.20 -4.18 7.19
N ILE A 110 -2.28 -5.07 6.84
CA ILE A 110 -1.68 -5.10 5.50
C ILE A 110 -2.59 -5.94 4.60
N GLY A 111 -3.09 -5.32 3.52
CA GLY A 111 -3.90 -6.01 2.52
C GLY A 111 -3.06 -6.96 1.66
N SER A 112 -3.70 -7.98 1.08
CA SER A 112 -3.05 -8.93 0.17
C SER A 112 -3.37 -8.68 -1.30
N GLY A 113 -4.28 -7.75 -1.61
CA GLY A 113 -4.70 -7.51 -2.99
C GLY A 113 -3.82 -6.51 -3.74
N THR A 114 -4.38 -6.00 -4.85
CA THR A 114 -3.73 -5.03 -5.73
C THR A 114 -3.29 -3.78 -4.97
N GLU A 115 -2.13 -3.27 -5.32
CA GLU A 115 -1.58 -2.04 -4.75
C GLU A 115 -2.25 -0.80 -5.35
N ALA A 116 -2.51 0.19 -4.49
CA ALA A 116 -3.04 1.49 -4.86
C ALA A 116 -1.93 2.38 -5.41
N VAL A 117 -1.97 2.61 -6.73
CA VAL A 117 -1.00 3.41 -7.48
C VAL A 117 -1.65 4.69 -8.00
N ALA A 118 -0.90 5.79 -8.01
CA ALA A 118 -1.36 7.06 -8.58
C ALA A 118 -1.84 6.88 -10.04
N GLY A 119 -2.92 7.58 -10.39
CA GLY A 119 -3.59 7.46 -11.69
C GLY A 119 -4.61 6.32 -11.78
N LYS A 120 -4.76 5.47 -10.76
CA LYS A 120 -5.83 4.48 -10.67
C LYS A 120 -6.97 4.96 -9.77
N THR A 121 -8.17 4.47 -10.04
CA THR A 121 -9.33 4.71 -9.18
C THR A 121 -9.29 3.73 -8.00
N VAL A 122 -9.35 4.26 -6.79
CA VAL A 122 -9.39 3.48 -5.55
C VAL A 122 -10.77 3.61 -4.92
N VAL A 123 -11.23 2.52 -4.32
CA VAL A 123 -12.51 2.44 -3.62
C VAL A 123 -12.23 2.07 -2.18
N VAL A 124 -12.60 2.95 -1.25
CA VAL A 124 -12.24 2.82 0.17
C VAL A 124 -13.43 3.06 1.08
N ASN A 125 -13.37 2.44 2.26
CA ASN A 125 -14.20 2.85 3.38
C ASN A 125 -13.39 3.66 4.37
N TYR A 126 -13.97 4.73 4.91
CA TYR A 126 -13.30 5.63 5.83
C TYR A 126 -14.19 6.10 6.97
N ARG A 127 -13.53 6.50 8.05
CA ARG A 127 -14.10 7.23 9.17
C ARG A 127 -13.14 8.36 9.52
N GLY A 128 -13.63 9.58 9.44
CA GLY A 128 -12.89 10.79 9.77
C GLY A 128 -13.34 11.36 11.11
N THR A 129 -12.41 11.50 12.04
CA THR A 129 -12.65 12.10 13.36
C THR A 129 -11.73 13.30 13.55
N LEU A 130 -12.23 14.34 14.21
CA LEU A 130 -11.44 15.46 14.69
C LEU A 130 -10.58 15.04 15.91
N GLU A 131 -9.63 15.88 16.32
CA GLU A 131 -8.77 15.63 17.48
C GLU A 131 -9.56 15.48 18.79
N ASN A 132 -10.72 16.14 18.88
CA ASN A 132 -11.65 16.00 20.00
C ASN A 132 -12.49 14.70 19.96
N GLY A 133 -12.22 13.80 19.00
CA GLY A 133 -12.92 12.54 18.81
C GLY A 133 -14.27 12.65 18.09
N LYS A 134 -14.74 13.86 17.77
CA LYS A 134 -16.01 14.05 17.05
C LYS A 134 -15.86 13.58 15.59
N GLU A 135 -16.73 12.67 15.16
CA GLU A 135 -16.82 12.28 13.76
C GLU A 135 -17.26 13.49 12.90
N PHE A 136 -16.50 13.76 11.84
CA PHE A 136 -16.87 14.75 10.84
C PHE A 136 -17.51 14.11 9.62
N ASP A 137 -17.06 12.90 9.26
CA ASP A 137 -17.59 12.16 8.12
C ASP A 137 -17.27 10.65 8.21
N SER A 138 -18.15 9.82 7.65
CA SER A 138 -17.95 8.38 7.52
C SER A 138 -18.64 7.81 6.29
N SER A 139 -18.00 6.81 5.67
CA SER A 139 -18.58 6.06 4.54
C SER A 139 -19.41 4.85 5.00
N TYR A 140 -19.23 4.43 6.26
CA TYR A 140 -19.94 3.32 6.90
C TYR A 140 -21.42 3.67 7.12
N GLY A 141 -22.21 3.60 6.06
CA GLY A 141 -23.64 3.90 6.06
C GLY A 141 -24.16 4.40 4.71
N ARG A 142 -23.33 5.11 3.94
CA ARG A 142 -23.66 5.55 2.56
C ARG A 142 -23.10 4.65 1.47
N GLY A 143 -22.10 3.84 1.80
CA GLY A 143 -21.38 3.01 0.85
C GLY A 143 -19.95 3.48 0.62
N PRO A 144 -19.15 2.72 -0.14
CA PRO A 144 -17.74 3.00 -0.32
C PRO A 144 -17.51 4.26 -1.17
N PHE A 145 -16.44 4.98 -0.88
CA PHE A 145 -16.06 6.18 -1.61
C PHE A 145 -15.02 5.86 -2.68
N SER A 146 -15.28 6.31 -3.91
CA SER A 146 -14.44 6.08 -5.07
C SER A 146 -13.80 7.37 -5.55
N PHE A 147 -12.48 7.37 -5.74
CA PHE A 147 -11.77 8.54 -6.25
C PHE A 147 -10.51 8.15 -7.04
N PRO A 148 -10.08 8.97 -8.02
CA PRO A 148 -8.80 8.78 -8.70
C PRO A 148 -7.63 9.21 -7.79
N LEU A 149 -6.72 8.29 -7.50
CA LEU A 149 -5.56 8.53 -6.64
C LEU A 149 -4.53 9.43 -7.33
N GLY A 150 -4.04 10.48 -6.65
CA GLY A 150 -3.00 11.36 -7.16
C GLY A 150 -3.48 12.42 -8.16
N ALA A 151 -4.80 12.50 -8.41
CA ALA A 151 -5.40 13.50 -9.28
C ALA A 151 -5.71 14.83 -8.54
N GLY A 152 -5.38 14.95 -7.25
CA GLY A 152 -5.69 16.14 -6.45
C GLY A 152 -7.18 16.36 -6.22
N ARG A 153 -8.00 15.30 -6.33
CA ARG A 153 -9.45 15.34 -6.10
C ARG A 153 -9.81 15.16 -4.62
N VAL A 154 -8.84 14.77 -3.81
CA VAL A 154 -8.94 14.59 -2.36
C VAL A 154 -7.85 15.42 -1.67
N ILE A 155 -7.91 15.51 -0.33
CA ILE A 155 -6.89 16.19 0.46
C ILE A 155 -5.51 15.55 0.23
N LYS A 156 -4.44 16.36 0.26
CA LYS A 156 -3.08 15.89 -0.05
C LYS A 156 -2.63 14.71 0.83
N GLY A 157 -3.00 14.72 2.11
CA GLY A 157 -2.71 13.61 3.01
C GLY A 157 -3.35 12.28 2.58
N TRP A 158 -4.46 12.31 1.85
CA TRP A 158 -5.04 11.09 1.26
C TRP A 158 -4.31 10.64 0.01
N ASP A 159 -3.95 11.57 -0.89
CA ASP A 159 -3.17 11.23 -2.08
C ASP A 159 -1.82 10.59 -1.71
N GLU A 160 -1.17 11.09 -0.64
CA GLU A 160 0.09 10.54 -0.12
C GLU A 160 -0.13 9.27 0.73
N GLY A 161 -1.14 9.27 1.61
CA GLY A 161 -1.34 8.20 2.59
C GLY A 161 -1.99 6.94 2.04
N VAL A 162 -2.78 7.05 0.98
CA VAL A 162 -3.42 5.90 0.31
C VAL A 162 -2.50 5.26 -0.73
N ALA A 163 -1.51 5.99 -1.23
CA ALA A 163 -0.50 5.44 -2.12
C ALA A 163 0.26 4.28 -1.47
N GLY A 164 0.44 3.20 -2.23
CA GLY A 164 1.10 1.98 -1.78
C GLY A 164 0.28 1.10 -0.84
N MET A 165 -0.98 1.46 -0.54
CA MET A 165 -1.88 0.62 0.23
C MET A 165 -2.39 -0.55 -0.64
N LYS A 166 -2.52 -1.74 -0.06
CA LYS A 166 -3.08 -2.91 -0.76
C LYS A 166 -4.57 -3.08 -0.47
N VAL A 167 -5.32 -3.59 -1.45
CA VAL A 167 -6.75 -3.94 -1.26
C VAL A 167 -6.91 -4.91 -0.09
N GLY A 168 -7.90 -4.63 0.76
CA GLY A 168 -8.15 -5.35 2.02
C GLY A 168 -7.35 -4.83 3.22
N GLY A 169 -6.44 -3.87 3.00
CA GLY A 169 -5.69 -3.25 4.08
C GLY A 169 -6.53 -2.26 4.91
N LYS A 170 -6.00 -1.87 6.06
CA LYS A 170 -6.52 -0.80 6.91
C LYS A 170 -5.37 0.03 7.45
N ARG A 171 -5.50 1.35 7.33
CA ARG A 171 -4.48 2.32 7.73
C ARG A 171 -5.13 3.47 8.48
N LYS A 172 -4.40 4.06 9.43
CA LYS A 172 -4.75 5.30 10.12
C LYS A 172 -3.82 6.40 9.61
N LEU A 173 -4.41 7.53 9.24
CA LEU A 173 -3.72 8.73 8.80
C LEU A 173 -3.96 9.83 9.82
N VAL A 174 -2.91 10.52 10.27
CA VAL A 174 -2.98 11.65 11.20
C VAL A 174 -2.11 12.78 10.71
#